data_AF-A0A8F2YV64-F1
#
_entry.id   AF-A0A8F2YV64-F1
#
_cell.length_a   1.000
_cell.length_b   1.000
_cell.length_c   1.000
_cell.angle_alpha   90.00
_cell.angle_beta   90.00
_cell.angle_gamma   90.00
#
_symmetry.space_group_name_H-M   'P 1'
#
loop_
_entity.id
_entity.type
_entity.pdbx_description
1 polymer ?
#
loop_
_entity_poly.entity_id
_entity_poly.type
_entity_poly.pdbx_seq_one_letter_code
_entity_poly.pdbx_strand_id
1 'polypeptide(L)'
;MYIAVPAEILGIILPLLLGVAFLVLAERKVMAFVQRRKGPDVVGSFGLLQPLADGLKLILKEPISPSSANFSLFRMAPVATFMLSLVARAVVPFDYGMVLSDSNIGLLYLFAISSLGVYGIITAGWSLYSKYAFLGALRSAAQMVSYEVSIGLILITVLICVGPRNSSEIVMAQKQIWSGIPLFPVLVMFFISRLAETNRAPFDLPEAEAESVAGYNVEYSSMGSALFFLGEYANMILMSGPCTSLSPGGWPPILDLPIFKRIPGSIWFSIKVILFLFLYIWVRAAFPRYRYDQLMGLGRKVFLPLSLARVVAVSGVSVTFPWLP
;
A
#
# COMPACT_ATOMS: atom_id res chain seq x y z
N MET A 1 22.52 -12.85 -18.78
CA MET A 1 21.15 -13.09 -18.29
C MET A 1 21.12 -13.55 -16.83
N TYR A 2 21.88 -14.58 -16.43
CA TYR A 2 21.85 -15.12 -15.06
C TYR A 2 22.21 -14.14 -13.93
N ILE A 3 23.15 -13.21 -14.15
CA ILE A 3 23.56 -12.21 -13.14
C ILE A 3 22.69 -10.93 -13.20
N ALA A 4 22.06 -10.67 -14.35
CA ALA A 4 21.25 -9.46 -14.55
C ALA A 4 20.00 -9.47 -13.66
N VAL A 5 19.30 -10.61 -13.59
CA VAL A 5 18.07 -10.73 -12.80
C VAL A 5 18.31 -10.48 -11.29
N PRO A 6 19.32 -11.10 -10.64
CA PRO A 6 19.68 -10.76 -9.26
C PRO A 6 20.04 -9.27 -9.07
N ALA A 7 20.75 -8.67 -10.02
CA ALA A 7 21.13 -7.26 -9.97
C ALA A 7 19.92 -6.33 -10.08
N GLU A 8 18.95 -6.64 -10.95
CA GLU A 8 17.68 -5.92 -11.08
C GLU A 8 16.83 -6.04 -9.82
N ILE A 9 16.76 -7.23 -9.21
CA ILE A 9 16.06 -7.44 -7.94
C ILE A 9 16.69 -6.58 -6.83
N LEU A 10 18.01 -6.58 -6.70
CA LEU A 10 18.74 -5.70 -5.77
C LEU A 10 18.47 -4.22 -6.08
N GLY A 11 18.44 -3.86 -7.36
CA GLY A 11 18.15 -2.51 -7.85
C GLY A 11 16.72 -2.03 -7.53
N ILE A 12 15.78 -2.93 -7.27
CA ILE A 12 14.42 -2.57 -6.82
C ILE A 12 14.32 -2.56 -5.30
N ILE A 13 14.90 -3.57 -4.62
CA ILE A 13 14.78 -3.72 -3.17
C ILE A 13 15.52 -2.61 -2.42
N LEU A 14 16.76 -2.29 -2.80
CA LEU A 14 17.57 -1.30 -2.08
C LEU A 14 16.95 0.11 -2.10
N PRO A 15 16.51 0.66 -3.25
CA PRO A 15 15.83 1.96 -3.27
C PRO A 15 14.48 1.93 -2.56
N LEU A 16 13.77 0.80 -2.58
CA LEU A 16 12.52 0.67 -1.83
C LEU A 16 12.76 0.74 -0.32
N LEU A 17 13.77 0.03 0.20
CA LEU A 17 14.14 0.08 1.62
C LEU A 17 14.53 1.51 2.06
N LEU A 18 15.31 2.20 1.23
CA LEU A 18 15.63 3.61 1.46
C LEU A 18 14.36 4.48 1.42
N GLY A 19 13.50 4.26 0.42
CA GLY A 19 12.21 4.95 0.29
C GLY A 19 11.32 4.77 1.51
N VAL A 20 11.22 3.56 2.04
CA VAL A 20 10.49 3.25 3.27
C VAL A 20 11.10 3.98 4.47
N ALA A 21 12.42 3.93 4.64
CA ALA A 21 13.10 4.62 5.75
C ALA A 21 12.84 6.14 5.72
N PHE A 22 12.94 6.76 4.54
CA PHE A 22 12.63 8.18 4.37
C PHE A 22 11.14 8.50 4.43
N LEU A 23 10.26 7.55 4.09
CA LEU A 23 8.81 7.72 4.23
C LEU A 23 8.42 7.89 5.71
N VAL A 24 9.04 7.14 6.63
CA VAL A 24 8.80 7.31 8.07
C VAL A 24 9.21 8.70 8.55
N LEU A 25 10.33 9.22 8.06
CA LEU A 25 10.74 10.61 8.34
C LEU A 25 9.77 11.62 7.73
N ALA A 26 9.37 11.41 6.47
CA ALA A 26 8.45 12.27 5.75
C ALA A 26 7.09 12.34 6.46
N GLU A 27 6.57 11.21 6.93
CA GLU A 27 5.35 11.15 7.72
C GLU A 27 5.45 11.99 9.00
N ARG A 28 6.51 11.79 9.80
CA ARG A 28 6.72 12.58 11.03
C ARG A 28 6.81 14.08 10.74
N LYS A 29 7.49 14.46 9.65
CA LYS A 29 7.63 15.88 9.26
C LYS A 29 6.32 16.47 8.78
N VAL A 30 5.66 15.84 7.81
CA VAL A 30 4.40 16.35 7.23
C VAL A 30 3.32 16.45 8.30
N MET A 31 3.19 15.44 9.16
CA MET A 31 2.23 15.47 10.27
C MET A 31 2.57 16.58 11.28
N ALA A 32 3.84 16.79 11.59
CA ALA A 32 4.27 17.89 12.45
C ALA A 32 3.91 19.26 11.82
N PHE A 33 4.15 19.45 10.53
CA PHE A 33 3.79 20.68 9.82
C PHE A 33 2.28 20.94 9.84
N VAL A 34 1.45 19.92 9.62
CA VAL A 34 -0.02 20.02 9.76
C VAL A 34 -0.40 20.46 11.19
N GLN A 35 0.29 19.91 12.20
CA GLN A 35 0.10 20.25 13.61
C GLN A 35 0.79 21.56 14.05
N ARG A 36 1.31 22.36 13.11
CA ARG A 36 2.03 23.62 13.37
C ARG A 36 3.25 23.48 14.29
N ARG A 37 3.93 22.33 14.27
CA ARG A 37 5.20 22.08 14.96
C ARG A 37 6.27 21.61 13.96
N LYS A 38 7.54 21.71 14.34
CA LYS A 38 8.63 21.15 13.53
C LYS A 38 8.74 19.65 13.80
N GLY A 39 8.94 18.86 12.74
CA GLY A 39 9.27 17.44 12.85
C GLY A 39 10.72 17.22 13.34
N PRO A 40 11.26 15.99 13.20
CA PRO A 40 12.67 15.73 13.53
C PRO A 40 13.60 16.68 12.75
N ASP A 41 14.37 17.50 13.48
CA ASP A 41 15.25 18.55 12.91
C ASP A 41 16.66 18.55 13.54
N VAL A 42 16.93 17.67 14.53
CA VAL A 42 18.19 17.64 15.30
C VAL A 42 19.20 16.64 14.74
N VAL A 43 18.74 15.43 14.34
CA VAL A 43 19.63 14.34 13.91
C VAL A 43 20.00 14.52 12.43
N GLY A 44 21.11 15.21 12.18
CA GLY A 44 21.59 15.56 10.84
C GLY A 44 20.93 16.82 10.28
N SER A 45 21.38 17.28 9.10
CA SER A 45 20.77 18.44 8.44
C SER A 45 19.30 18.15 8.11
N PHE A 46 18.40 18.99 8.61
CA PHE A 46 16.95 18.80 8.51
C PHE A 46 16.47 17.41 8.99
N GLY A 47 17.14 16.74 9.93
CA GLY A 47 16.71 15.41 10.38
C GLY A 47 16.90 14.27 9.37
N LEU A 48 17.64 14.46 8.27
CA LEU A 48 17.83 13.44 7.22
C LEU A 48 18.48 12.15 7.73
N LEU A 49 19.26 12.23 8.81
CA LEU A 49 19.92 11.07 9.41
C LEU A 49 19.04 10.34 10.44
N GLN A 50 17.82 10.84 10.71
CA GLN A 50 16.89 10.24 11.67
C GLN A 50 16.53 8.78 11.35
N PRO A 51 16.21 8.37 10.10
CA PRO A 51 15.89 6.98 9.80
C PRO A 51 17.07 6.03 10.08
N LEU A 52 18.29 6.50 9.82
CA LEU A 52 19.50 5.74 10.08
C LEU A 52 19.73 5.58 11.59
N ALA A 53 19.52 6.65 12.37
CA ALA A 53 19.61 6.58 13.83
C ALA A 53 18.55 5.66 14.45
N ASP A 54 17.30 5.73 13.97
CA ASP A 54 16.22 4.84 14.43
C ASP A 54 16.52 3.38 14.06
N GLY A 55 17.04 3.12 12.86
CA GLY A 55 17.46 1.79 12.42
C GLY A 55 18.60 1.22 13.27
N LEU A 56 19.68 2.00 13.48
CA LEU A 56 20.79 1.60 14.34
C LEU A 56 20.35 1.32 15.77
N LYS A 57 19.46 2.16 16.32
CA LYS A 57 18.88 1.95 17.65
C LYS A 57 18.14 0.62 17.73
N LEU A 58 17.35 0.27 16.72
CA LEU A 58 16.60 -0.99 16.71
C LEU A 58 17.51 -2.21 16.56
N ILE A 59 18.64 -2.10 15.85
CA ILE A 59 19.64 -3.17 15.71
C ILE A 59 20.39 -3.39 17.04
N LEU A 60 20.74 -2.31 17.74
CA LEU A 60 21.46 -2.39 19.02
C LEU A 60 20.56 -2.80 20.19
N LYS A 61 19.24 -2.73 20.03
CA LYS A 61 18.29 -3.04 21.10
C LYS A 61 18.19 -4.55 21.30
N GLU A 62 18.33 -4.98 22.55
CA GLU A 62 18.22 -6.37 22.95
C GLU A 62 16.87 -6.98 22.51
N PRO A 63 16.87 -8.12 21.80
CA PRO A 63 15.65 -8.81 21.44
C PRO A 63 15.10 -9.55 22.66
N ILE A 64 13.81 -9.34 22.95
CA ILE A 64 13.05 -10.04 23.98
C ILE A 64 12.10 -10.98 23.25
N SER A 65 12.28 -12.28 23.45
CA SER A 65 11.36 -13.30 22.92
C SER A 65 10.49 -13.84 24.06
N PRO A 66 9.16 -13.81 23.94
CA PRO A 66 8.28 -14.45 24.92
C PRO A 66 8.49 -15.98 24.92
N SER A 67 8.43 -16.60 26.09
CA SER A 67 8.62 -18.04 26.28
C SER A 67 7.42 -18.88 25.83
N SER A 68 6.22 -18.28 25.77
CA SER A 68 4.98 -18.92 25.33
C SER A 68 4.86 -19.01 23.81
N ALA A 69 5.67 -18.27 23.04
CA ALA A 69 5.51 -18.17 21.60
C ALA A 69 6.07 -19.38 20.83
N ASN A 70 5.40 -19.73 19.72
CA ASN A 70 5.92 -20.73 18.78
C ASN A 70 7.15 -20.18 18.04
N PHE A 71 8.35 -20.69 18.34
CA PHE A 71 9.61 -20.16 17.80
C PHE A 71 9.65 -20.03 16.26
N SER A 72 9.20 -21.06 15.54
CA SER A 72 9.20 -21.08 14.07
C SER A 72 8.27 -20.02 13.48
N LEU A 73 7.01 -20.00 13.93
CA LEU A 73 5.99 -19.07 13.43
C LEU A 73 6.30 -17.63 13.82
N PHE A 74 6.75 -17.40 15.06
CA PHE A 74 7.08 -16.07 15.57
C PHE A 74 8.15 -15.41 14.71
N ARG A 75 9.22 -16.13 14.35
CA ARG A 75 10.30 -15.56 13.52
C ARG A 75 9.95 -15.48 12.03
N MET A 76 9.18 -16.42 11.50
CA MET A 76 8.85 -16.45 10.08
C MET A 76 7.72 -15.49 9.69
N ALA A 77 6.77 -15.19 10.58
CA ALA A 77 5.63 -14.34 10.24
C ALA A 77 6.04 -12.90 9.79
N PRO A 78 6.93 -12.17 10.50
CA PRO A 78 7.41 -10.85 10.04
C PRO A 78 8.17 -10.94 8.71
N VAL A 79 8.93 -12.02 8.51
CA VAL A 79 9.66 -12.26 7.25
C VAL A 79 8.68 -12.50 6.11
N ALA A 80 7.63 -13.29 6.32
CA ALA A 80 6.60 -13.56 5.33
C ALA A 80 5.86 -12.27 4.92
N THR A 81 5.41 -11.47 5.89
CA THR A 81 4.72 -10.18 5.59
C THR A 81 5.62 -9.23 4.82
N PHE A 82 6.90 -9.14 5.20
CA PHE A 82 7.86 -8.28 4.52
C PHE A 82 8.17 -8.79 3.10
N MET A 83 8.40 -10.10 2.93
CA MET A 83 8.65 -10.71 1.63
C MET A 83 7.47 -10.51 0.66
N LEU A 84 6.23 -10.67 1.14
CA LEU A 84 5.04 -10.44 0.32
C LEU A 84 4.96 -8.99 -0.18
N SER A 85 5.28 -8.01 0.68
CA SER A 85 5.32 -6.60 0.29
C SER A 85 6.36 -6.30 -0.81
N LEU A 86 7.50 -7.00 -0.79
CA LEU A 86 8.56 -6.86 -1.80
C LEU A 86 8.17 -7.53 -3.12
N VAL A 87 7.63 -8.75 -3.05
CA VAL A 87 7.30 -9.56 -4.24
C VAL A 87 6.21 -8.88 -5.08
N ALA A 88 5.22 -8.25 -4.44
CA ALA A 88 4.18 -7.51 -5.16
C ALA A 88 4.74 -6.35 -6.01
N ARG A 89 5.94 -5.86 -5.71
CA ARG A 89 6.55 -4.75 -6.45
C ARG A 89 7.02 -5.13 -7.85
N ALA A 90 7.23 -6.41 -8.12
CA ALA A 90 7.77 -6.92 -9.38
C ALA A 90 6.95 -6.51 -10.62
N VAL A 91 5.62 -6.39 -10.46
CA VAL A 91 4.69 -6.18 -11.57
C VAL A 91 4.32 -4.71 -11.78
N VAL A 92 4.72 -3.82 -10.85
CA VAL A 92 4.35 -2.40 -10.91
C VAL A 92 5.30 -1.66 -11.87
N PRO A 93 4.76 -1.06 -12.95
CA PRO A 93 5.57 -0.33 -13.92
C PRO A 93 6.05 1.03 -13.40
N PHE A 94 7.30 1.38 -13.72
CA PHE A 94 7.86 2.70 -13.47
C PHE A 94 7.86 3.61 -14.71
N ASP A 95 8.16 3.03 -15.87
CA ASP A 95 8.21 3.70 -17.17
C ASP A 95 7.96 2.66 -18.28
N TYR A 96 7.87 3.09 -19.54
CA TYR A 96 7.66 2.17 -20.66
C TYR A 96 8.79 1.14 -20.77
N GLY A 97 8.45 -0.14 -20.61
CA GLY A 97 9.43 -1.24 -20.59
C GLY A 97 10.27 -1.34 -19.31
N MET A 98 10.02 -0.49 -18.30
CA MET A 98 10.71 -0.52 -17.01
C MET A 98 9.85 -1.23 -15.95
N VAL A 99 9.75 -2.55 -16.11
CA VAL A 99 9.04 -3.50 -15.25
C VAL A 99 9.95 -4.71 -15.03
N LEU A 100 9.98 -5.29 -13.82
CA LEU A 100 10.80 -6.50 -13.57
C LEU A 100 10.20 -7.73 -14.28
N SER A 101 8.90 -7.93 -14.12
CA SER A 101 8.16 -8.99 -14.79
C SER A 101 6.87 -8.47 -15.40
N ASP A 102 6.88 -8.26 -16.72
CA ASP A 102 5.67 -7.90 -17.45
C ASP A 102 4.79 -9.13 -17.65
N SER A 103 3.94 -9.39 -16.65
CA SER A 103 3.02 -10.52 -16.64
C SER A 103 1.65 -10.10 -17.16
N ASN A 104 1.08 -10.87 -18.09
CA ASN A 104 -0.25 -10.58 -18.65
C ASN A 104 -1.38 -10.56 -17.60
N ILE A 105 -1.15 -11.22 -16.48
CA ILE A 105 -2.10 -11.40 -15.39
C ILE A 105 -1.74 -10.45 -14.23
N GLY A 106 -1.09 -9.32 -14.51
CA GLY A 106 -0.43 -8.49 -13.49
C GLY A 106 -1.34 -7.93 -12.38
N LEU A 107 -2.57 -7.53 -12.71
CA LEU A 107 -3.53 -7.05 -11.70
C LEU A 107 -4.04 -8.18 -10.79
N LEU A 108 -4.32 -9.35 -11.37
CA LEU A 108 -4.72 -10.55 -10.63
C LEU A 108 -3.60 -11.06 -9.72
N TYR A 109 -2.34 -10.91 -10.16
CA TYR A 109 -1.17 -11.19 -9.34
C TYR A 109 -1.09 -10.26 -8.11
N LEU A 110 -1.32 -8.95 -8.27
CA LEU A 110 -1.38 -8.02 -7.14
C LEU A 110 -2.49 -8.40 -6.15
N PHE A 111 -3.65 -8.82 -6.66
CA PHE A 111 -4.77 -9.30 -5.86
C PHE A 111 -4.47 -10.63 -5.13
N ALA A 112 -3.73 -11.53 -5.76
CA ALA A 112 -3.29 -12.76 -5.11
C ALA A 112 -2.32 -12.48 -3.96
N ILE A 113 -1.39 -11.54 -4.13
CA ILE A 113 -0.42 -11.21 -3.09
C ILE A 113 -1.05 -10.45 -1.92
N SER A 114 -2.00 -9.55 -2.17
CA SER A 114 -2.75 -8.91 -1.07
C SER A 114 -3.43 -9.95 -0.19
N SER A 115 -4.05 -10.98 -0.79
CA SER A 115 -4.72 -12.05 -0.04
C SER A 115 -3.73 -12.89 0.78
N LEU A 116 -2.51 -13.10 0.27
CA LEU A 116 -1.42 -13.73 1.01
C LEU A 116 -0.94 -12.88 2.19
N GLY A 117 -1.00 -11.55 2.06
CA GLY A 117 -0.65 -10.61 3.13
C GLY A 117 -1.50 -10.81 4.39
N VAL A 118 -2.79 -11.16 4.23
CA VAL A 118 -3.70 -11.46 5.33
C VAL A 118 -3.20 -12.65 6.17
N TYR A 119 -2.70 -13.71 5.51
CA TYR A 119 -2.15 -14.86 6.21
C TYR A 119 -0.91 -14.50 7.04
N GLY A 120 -0.09 -13.55 6.56
CA GLY A 120 1.05 -13.06 7.33
C GLY A 120 0.65 -12.44 8.67
N ILE A 121 -0.45 -11.69 8.70
CA ILE A 121 -0.95 -11.03 9.92
C ILE A 121 -1.63 -12.03 10.86
N ILE A 122 -2.42 -12.98 10.33
CA ILE A 122 -3.05 -14.02 11.15
C ILE A 122 -2.00 -14.91 11.83
N THR A 123 -1.00 -15.34 11.06
CA THR A 123 0.08 -16.20 11.59
C THR A 123 0.94 -15.47 12.62
N ALA A 124 1.18 -14.17 12.43
CA ALA A 124 1.83 -13.32 13.42
C ALA A 124 1.06 -13.29 14.75
N GLY A 125 -0.24 -12.99 14.70
CA GLY A 125 -1.08 -12.93 15.90
C GLY A 125 -1.23 -14.28 16.61
N TRP A 126 -1.32 -15.38 15.86
CA TRP A 126 -1.43 -16.73 16.42
C TRP A 126 -0.14 -17.19 17.10
N SER A 127 1.02 -16.70 16.65
CA SER A 127 2.33 -17.10 17.19
C SER A 127 2.56 -16.66 18.65
N LEU A 128 1.88 -15.60 19.11
CA LEU A 128 2.11 -14.92 20.40
C LEU A 128 1.46 -15.64 21.60
N TYR A 129 0.51 -16.56 21.37
CA TYR A 129 -0.25 -17.26 22.42
C TYR A 129 -0.93 -16.35 23.48
N SER A 130 -1.13 -15.06 23.19
CA SER A 130 -2.00 -14.19 23.98
C SER A 130 -3.37 -14.03 23.31
N LYS A 131 -4.44 -14.21 24.10
CA LYS A 131 -5.82 -14.17 23.58
C LYS A 131 -6.16 -12.83 22.94
N TYR A 132 -5.64 -11.73 23.51
CA TYR A 132 -5.90 -10.38 23.02
C TYR A 132 -5.19 -10.10 21.69
N ALA A 133 -3.90 -10.44 21.56
CA ALA A 133 -3.17 -10.26 20.31
C ALA A 133 -3.78 -11.09 19.17
N PHE A 134 -4.24 -12.31 19.46
CA PHE A 134 -4.93 -13.13 18.48
C PHE A 134 -6.27 -12.53 18.02
N LEU A 135 -7.08 -11.98 18.95
CA LEU A 135 -8.32 -11.29 18.60
C LEU A 135 -8.07 -10.01 17.79
N GLY A 136 -7.01 -9.26 18.10
CA GLY A 136 -6.59 -8.10 17.31
C GLY A 136 -6.19 -8.49 15.88
N ALA A 137 -5.40 -9.56 15.73
CA ALA A 137 -5.00 -10.07 14.42
C ALA A 137 -6.20 -10.56 13.58
N LEU A 138 -7.17 -11.24 14.20
CA LEU A 138 -8.40 -11.66 13.53
C LEU A 138 -9.23 -10.46 13.05
N ARG A 139 -9.28 -9.39 13.84
CA ARG A 139 -9.99 -8.15 13.48
C ARG A 139 -9.33 -7.43 12.31
N SER A 140 -8.00 -7.29 12.32
CA SER A 140 -7.26 -6.73 11.16
C SER A 140 -7.42 -7.59 9.91
N ALA A 141 -7.36 -8.91 10.05
CA ALA A 141 -7.54 -9.82 8.94
C ALA A 141 -8.94 -9.70 8.32
N ALA A 142 -9.98 -9.68 9.15
CA ALA A 142 -11.36 -9.48 8.70
C ALA A 142 -11.54 -8.15 7.98
N GLN A 143 -10.86 -7.08 8.45
CA GLN A 143 -10.86 -5.79 7.80
C GLN A 143 -10.22 -5.88 6.42
N MET A 144 -8.99 -6.37 6.33
CA MET A 144 -8.27 -6.44 5.07
C MET A 144 -9.05 -7.22 4.02
N VAL A 145 -9.59 -8.39 4.37
CA VAL A 145 -10.40 -9.22 3.45
C VAL A 145 -11.68 -8.50 3.02
N SER A 146 -12.37 -7.79 3.93
CA SER A 146 -13.61 -7.08 3.60
C SER A 146 -13.38 -5.96 2.58
N TYR A 147 -12.27 -5.24 2.69
CA TYR A 147 -11.91 -4.19 1.74
C TYR A 147 -11.26 -4.72 0.47
N GLU A 148 -10.64 -5.90 0.51
CA GLU A 148 -10.10 -6.59 -0.66
C GLU A 148 -11.20 -6.90 -1.67
N VAL A 149 -12.37 -7.36 -1.24
CA VAL A 149 -13.52 -7.58 -2.13
C VAL A 149 -13.94 -6.28 -2.84
N SER A 150 -13.96 -5.16 -2.11
CA SER A 150 -14.29 -3.84 -2.70
C SER A 150 -13.23 -3.39 -3.71
N ILE A 151 -11.95 -3.60 -3.40
CA ILE A 151 -10.82 -3.34 -4.31
C ILE A 151 -10.96 -4.20 -5.57
N GLY A 152 -11.32 -5.47 -5.44
CA GLY A 152 -11.54 -6.38 -6.58
C GLY A 152 -12.61 -5.86 -7.54
N LEU A 153 -13.77 -5.42 -7.03
CA LEU A 153 -14.84 -4.84 -7.83
C LEU A 153 -14.43 -3.52 -8.52
N ILE A 154 -13.63 -2.70 -7.83
CA ILE A 154 -13.09 -1.47 -8.41
C ILE A 154 -12.09 -1.77 -9.52
N LEU A 155 -11.21 -2.76 -9.33
CA LEU A 155 -10.27 -3.21 -10.37
C LEU A 155 -11.02 -3.71 -11.61
N ILE A 156 -12.10 -4.47 -11.43
CA ILE A 156 -12.98 -4.91 -12.53
C ILE A 156 -13.55 -3.71 -13.29
N THR A 157 -13.98 -2.66 -12.58
CA THR A 157 -14.51 -1.44 -13.20
C THR A 157 -13.49 -0.80 -14.15
N VAL A 158 -12.22 -0.71 -13.73
CA VAL A 158 -11.13 -0.16 -14.56
C VAL A 158 -10.79 -1.10 -15.72
N LEU A 159 -10.79 -2.42 -15.48
CA LEU A 159 -10.55 -3.44 -16.50
C LEU A 159 -11.59 -3.39 -17.63
N ILE A 160 -12.86 -3.12 -17.33
CA ILE A 160 -13.91 -2.98 -18.36
C ILE A 160 -13.60 -1.84 -19.34
N CYS A 161 -12.98 -0.75 -18.87
CA CYS A 161 -12.63 0.39 -19.72
C CYS A 161 -11.42 0.13 -20.62
N VAL A 162 -10.56 -0.82 -20.27
CA VAL A 162 -9.22 -0.98 -20.90
C VAL A 162 -9.07 -2.33 -21.61
N GLY A 163 -9.83 -3.35 -21.20
CA GLY A 163 -9.68 -4.75 -21.61
C GLY A 163 -8.68 -5.52 -20.74
N PRO A 164 -8.62 -6.86 -20.87
CA PRO A 164 -7.68 -7.71 -20.15
C PRO A 164 -6.27 -7.50 -20.72
N ARG A 165 -5.48 -6.67 -20.03
CA ARG A 165 -4.18 -6.20 -20.50
C ARG A 165 -3.13 -6.22 -19.40
N ASN A 166 -1.87 -6.13 -19.81
CA ASN A 166 -0.72 -6.02 -18.93
C ASN A 166 -0.75 -4.71 -18.13
N SER A 167 -0.01 -4.65 -17.01
CA SER A 167 0.05 -3.43 -16.19
C SER A 167 0.60 -2.23 -16.98
N SER A 168 1.55 -2.47 -17.88
CA SER A 168 2.13 -1.49 -18.79
C SER A 168 1.12 -1.00 -19.84
N GLU A 169 0.35 -1.91 -20.42
CA GLU A 169 -0.68 -1.60 -21.40
C GLU A 169 -1.87 -0.84 -20.81
N ILE A 170 -2.20 -1.09 -19.54
CA ILE A 170 -3.23 -0.33 -18.83
C ILE A 170 -2.86 1.14 -18.72
N VAL A 171 -1.60 1.41 -18.39
CA VAL A 171 -1.04 2.77 -18.35
C VAL A 171 -1.08 3.42 -19.74
N MET A 172 -0.79 2.66 -20.81
CA MET A 172 -0.84 3.17 -22.18
C MET A 172 -2.26 3.49 -22.66
N ALA A 173 -3.27 2.72 -22.26
CA ALA A 173 -4.67 3.01 -22.57
C ALA A 173 -5.13 4.36 -21.97
N GLN A 174 -4.47 4.81 -20.90
CA GLN A 174 -4.78 6.06 -20.20
C GLN A 174 -4.10 7.30 -20.82
N LYS A 175 -3.42 7.14 -21.96
CA LYS A 175 -2.78 8.28 -22.66
C LYS A 175 -3.80 9.30 -23.19
N GLN A 176 -4.98 8.85 -23.61
CA GLN A 176 -6.00 9.73 -24.18
C GLN A 176 -6.74 10.53 -23.10
N ILE A 177 -7.23 9.84 -22.07
CA ILE A 177 -7.75 10.46 -20.87
C ILE A 177 -7.42 9.58 -19.67
N TRP A 178 -7.05 10.20 -18.56
CA TRP A 178 -6.82 9.48 -17.32
C TRP A 178 -8.12 8.86 -16.82
N SER A 179 -8.11 7.57 -16.50
CA SER A 179 -9.29 6.87 -15.97
C SER A 179 -9.83 7.51 -14.69
N GLY A 180 -9.00 8.19 -13.91
CA GLY A 180 -9.41 8.94 -12.72
C GLY A 180 -10.35 10.11 -12.98
N ILE A 181 -10.40 10.65 -14.20
CA ILE A 181 -11.30 11.77 -14.56
C ILE A 181 -12.75 11.28 -14.72
N PRO A 182 -13.08 10.33 -15.63
CA PRO A 182 -14.44 9.82 -15.76
C PRO A 182 -14.86 8.98 -14.54
N LEU A 183 -13.92 8.29 -13.89
CA LEU A 183 -14.18 7.41 -12.76
C LEU A 183 -13.77 8.03 -11.42
N PHE A 184 -13.86 9.36 -11.27
CA PHE A 184 -13.43 10.05 -10.04
C PHE A 184 -14.02 9.45 -8.73
N PRO A 185 -15.32 9.10 -8.66
CA PRO A 185 -15.88 8.46 -7.46
C PRO A 185 -15.25 7.09 -7.17
N VAL A 186 -14.86 6.36 -8.22
CA VAL A 186 -14.20 5.06 -8.11
C VAL A 186 -12.76 5.24 -7.61
N LEU A 187 -12.05 6.28 -8.06
CA LEU A 187 -10.74 6.64 -7.52
C LEU A 187 -10.80 6.93 -6.01
N VAL A 188 -11.81 7.69 -5.55
CA VAL A 188 -12.00 7.98 -4.12
C VAL A 188 -12.27 6.69 -3.34
N MET A 189 -13.17 5.82 -3.82
CA MET A 189 -13.42 4.52 -3.18
C MET A 189 -12.16 3.63 -3.16
N PHE A 190 -11.38 3.64 -4.25
CA PHE A 190 -10.15 2.86 -4.34
C PHE A 190 -9.14 3.32 -3.30
N PHE A 191 -8.92 4.62 -3.22
CA PHE A 191 -8.00 5.21 -2.24
C PHE A 191 -8.43 4.91 -0.79
N ILE A 192 -9.71 5.06 -0.47
CA ILE A 192 -10.23 4.75 0.88
C ILE A 192 -10.11 3.24 1.18
N SER A 193 -10.35 2.38 0.21
CA SER A 193 -10.21 0.93 0.39
C SER A 193 -8.76 0.52 0.59
N ARG A 194 -7.81 1.15 -0.11
CA ARG A 194 -6.36 0.95 0.08
C ARG A 194 -5.87 1.48 1.43
N LEU A 195 -6.43 2.59 1.93
CA LEU A 195 -6.18 3.05 3.30
C LEU A 195 -6.59 1.99 4.32
N ALA A 196 -7.80 1.43 4.16
CA ALA A 196 -8.33 0.39 5.05
C ALA A 196 -7.55 -0.92 4.96
N GLU A 197 -7.11 -1.34 3.78
CA GLU A 197 -6.28 -2.54 3.58
C GLU A 197 -4.92 -2.43 4.28
N THR A 198 -4.28 -1.26 4.23
CA THR A 198 -2.98 -1.05 4.90
C THR A 198 -3.08 -0.82 6.42
N ASN A 199 -4.29 -0.95 7.01
CA ASN A 199 -4.58 -0.67 8.41
C ASN A 199 -4.09 0.71 8.88
N ARG A 200 -4.15 1.73 8.01
CA ARG A 200 -3.70 3.09 8.36
C ARG A 200 -4.83 3.99 8.80
N ALA A 201 -4.51 4.92 9.69
CA ALA A 201 -5.47 5.89 10.21
C ALA A 201 -6.15 6.63 9.06
N PRO A 202 -7.49 6.74 9.05
CA PRO A 202 -8.43 6.57 10.18
C PRO A 202 -8.92 5.13 10.46
N PHE A 203 -8.45 4.13 9.72
CA PHE A 203 -8.86 2.73 9.78
C PHE A 203 -7.88 1.83 10.55
N ASP A 204 -7.12 2.45 11.46
CA ASP A 204 -6.08 1.82 12.24
C ASP A 204 -6.64 1.34 13.58
N LEU A 205 -7.21 0.13 13.54
CA LEU A 205 -7.81 -0.55 14.69
C LEU A 205 -6.79 -1.32 15.55
N PRO A 206 -5.80 -2.03 14.98
CA PRO A 206 -4.82 -2.79 15.76
C PRO A 206 -3.80 -1.92 16.50
N GLU A 207 -3.50 -0.73 15.99
CA GLU A 207 -2.52 0.20 16.59
C GLU A 207 -3.22 1.30 17.43
N ALA A 208 -4.53 1.20 17.64
CA ALA A 208 -5.26 2.13 18.50
C ALA A 208 -4.78 2.00 19.94
N GLU A 209 -4.43 3.11 20.59
CA GLU A 209 -3.85 3.18 21.94
C GLU A 209 -4.71 2.49 23.02
N ALA A 210 -6.03 2.44 22.84
CA ALA A 210 -6.95 1.70 23.72
C ALA A 210 -6.91 0.18 23.51
N GLU A 211 -6.52 -0.27 22.31
CA GLU A 211 -6.35 -1.68 21.92
C GLU A 211 -4.87 -2.06 21.78
N SER A 212 -3.89 -1.19 22.11
CA SER A 212 -2.45 -1.48 22.04
C SER A 212 -1.98 -2.58 22.98
N VAL A 213 -2.83 -3.04 23.90
CA VAL A 213 -2.62 -4.27 24.69
C VAL A 213 -2.89 -5.54 23.84
N ALA A 214 -3.51 -5.39 22.66
CA ALA A 214 -4.07 -6.44 21.82
C ALA A 214 -3.60 -6.41 20.35
N GLY A 215 -2.61 -5.58 19.99
CA GLY A 215 -2.06 -5.57 18.63
C GLY A 215 -1.26 -6.84 18.29
N TYR A 216 -1.22 -7.23 17.00
CA TYR A 216 -0.45 -8.39 16.54
C TYR A 216 1.08 -8.20 16.60
N ASN A 217 1.54 -6.97 16.85
CA ASN A 217 2.96 -6.61 16.92
C ASN A 217 3.45 -6.36 18.36
N VAL A 218 2.60 -6.53 19.39
CA VAL A 218 2.86 -6.05 20.76
C VAL A 218 4.02 -6.76 21.44
N GLU A 219 4.13 -8.08 21.30
CA GLU A 219 5.21 -8.84 21.96
C GLU A 219 6.46 -8.97 21.07
N TYR A 220 6.44 -8.41 19.86
CA TYR A 220 7.61 -8.37 19.00
C TYR A 220 8.58 -7.29 19.46
N SER A 221 9.78 -7.69 19.86
CA SER A 221 10.85 -6.75 20.21
C SER A 221 11.68 -6.33 19.00
N SER A 222 12.29 -5.15 19.09
CA SER A 222 13.38 -4.67 18.23
C SER A 222 13.18 -4.99 16.74
N MET A 223 13.93 -5.95 16.20
CA MET A 223 13.95 -6.30 14.78
C MET A 223 12.62 -6.90 14.28
N GLY A 224 11.93 -7.69 15.11
CA GLY A 224 10.66 -8.29 14.73
C GLY A 224 9.57 -7.23 14.50
N SER A 225 9.48 -6.26 15.42
CA SER A 225 8.59 -5.11 15.27
C SER A 225 9.02 -4.20 14.13
N ALA A 226 10.33 -3.98 13.95
CA ALA A 226 10.86 -3.20 12.84
C ALA A 226 10.46 -3.78 11.47
N LEU A 227 10.49 -5.10 11.32
CA LEU A 227 10.09 -5.80 10.09
C LEU A 227 8.60 -5.63 9.78
N PHE A 228 7.71 -5.65 10.78
CA PHE A 228 6.29 -5.35 10.57
C PHE A 228 6.09 -3.91 10.09
N PHE A 229 6.72 -2.93 10.75
CA PHE A 229 6.63 -1.54 10.31
C PHE A 229 7.21 -1.36 8.91
N LEU A 230 8.37 -1.95 8.61
CA LEU A 230 8.95 -1.92 7.27
C LEU A 230 7.97 -2.50 6.23
N GLY A 231 7.35 -3.64 6.53
CA GLY A 231 6.38 -4.30 5.65
C GLY A 231 5.13 -3.45 5.43
N GLU A 232 4.60 -2.81 6.47
CA GLU A 232 3.44 -1.91 6.34
C GLU A 232 3.76 -0.66 5.51
N TYR A 233 4.90 -0.01 5.74
CA TYR A 233 5.32 1.14 4.95
C TYR A 233 5.69 0.74 3.51
N ALA A 234 6.28 -0.44 3.31
CA ALA A 234 6.50 -1.00 1.98
C ALA A 234 5.17 -1.26 1.27
N ASN A 235 4.19 -1.82 1.97
CA ASN A 235 2.82 -1.99 1.46
C ASN A 235 2.14 -0.65 1.18
N MET A 236 2.38 0.40 1.97
CA MET A 236 1.86 1.74 1.69
C MET A 236 2.38 2.28 0.36
N ILE A 237 3.69 2.18 0.12
CA ILE A 237 4.30 2.56 -1.16
C ILE A 237 3.76 1.66 -2.28
N LEU A 238 3.66 0.35 -2.04
CA LEU A 238 3.11 -0.59 -3.00
C LEU A 238 1.68 -0.18 -3.40
N MET A 239 0.76 0.04 -2.45
CA MET A 239 -0.64 0.35 -2.73
C MET A 239 -0.81 1.70 -3.44
N SER A 240 0.08 2.67 -3.19
CA SER A 240 0.12 3.93 -3.94
C SER A 240 0.53 3.75 -5.41
N GLY A 241 1.25 2.67 -5.75
CA GLY A 241 1.67 2.32 -7.10
C GLY A 241 0.47 2.05 -8.02
N PRO A 242 -0.36 1.01 -7.79
CA PRO A 242 -1.58 0.76 -8.54
C PRO A 242 -2.57 1.94 -8.50
N CYS A 243 -2.67 2.69 -7.40
CA CYS A 243 -3.48 3.93 -7.38
C CYS A 243 -3.01 4.90 -8.47
N THR A 244 -1.70 5.06 -8.60
CA THR A 244 -1.06 5.92 -9.59
C THR A 244 -1.17 5.36 -11.01
N SER A 245 -0.96 4.05 -11.19
CA SER A 245 -1.03 3.39 -12.50
C SER A 245 -2.44 3.31 -13.06
N LEU A 246 -3.45 3.14 -12.20
CA LEU A 246 -4.84 2.89 -12.62
C LEU A 246 -5.69 4.15 -12.71
N SER A 247 -5.34 5.24 -12.01
CA SER A 247 -6.18 6.45 -11.98
C SER A 247 -5.57 7.64 -12.71
N PRO A 248 -4.46 8.26 -12.25
CA PRO A 248 -3.84 9.40 -12.93
C PRO A 248 -2.88 8.99 -14.06
N GLY A 249 -3.07 7.84 -14.69
CA GLY A 249 -2.34 7.52 -15.91
C GLY A 249 -0.97 6.91 -15.75
N GLY A 250 -0.36 6.73 -14.56
CA GLY A 250 0.98 6.14 -14.41
C GLY A 250 2.15 7.09 -14.77
N TRP A 251 3.05 6.66 -15.66
CA TRP A 251 4.22 7.42 -16.14
C TRP A 251 4.01 8.55 -17.18
N PRO A 252 2.92 8.61 -17.99
CA PRO A 252 2.76 9.66 -18.98
C PRO A 252 2.52 11.03 -18.32
N PRO A 253 2.96 12.11 -18.98
CA PRO A 253 2.79 13.47 -18.51
C PRO A 253 1.31 13.88 -18.50
N ILE A 254 1.01 14.95 -17.75
CA ILE A 254 -0.34 15.50 -17.60
C ILE A 254 -0.89 16.05 -18.91
N LEU A 255 -0.03 16.71 -19.68
CA LEU A 255 -0.35 17.29 -20.97
C LEU A 255 0.72 16.86 -21.97
N ASP A 256 0.28 16.60 -23.20
CA ASP A 256 1.14 16.13 -24.29
C ASP A 256 2.03 17.24 -24.90
N LEU A 257 2.46 18.20 -24.07
CA LEU A 257 3.33 19.30 -24.46
C LEU A 257 4.80 18.85 -24.54
N PRO A 258 5.58 19.37 -25.50
CA PRO A 258 6.98 18.98 -25.70
C PRO A 258 7.86 19.27 -24.48
N ILE A 259 7.52 20.29 -23.67
CA ILE A 259 8.25 20.62 -22.44
C ILE A 259 8.15 19.49 -21.39
N PHE A 260 6.98 18.86 -21.27
CA PHE A 260 6.73 17.82 -20.27
C PHE A 260 7.27 16.45 -20.71
N LYS A 261 7.42 16.23 -22.02
CA LYS A 261 8.07 15.04 -22.59
C LYS A 261 9.57 14.99 -22.32
N ARG A 262 10.20 16.11 -21.97
CA ARG A 262 11.63 16.16 -21.62
C ARG A 262 11.91 15.50 -20.27
N ILE A 263 10.91 15.43 -19.39
CA ILE A 263 11.02 14.80 -18.08
C ILE A 263 10.82 13.28 -18.26
N PRO A 264 11.74 12.43 -17.79
CA PRO A 264 11.59 10.97 -17.81
C PRO A 264 10.27 10.50 -17.17
N GLY A 265 9.62 9.49 -17.75
CA GLY A 265 8.33 8.97 -17.28
C GLY A 265 8.39 8.45 -15.83
N SER A 266 9.51 7.84 -15.46
CA SER A 266 9.78 7.41 -14.07
C SER A 266 9.67 8.54 -13.03
N ILE A 267 10.02 9.78 -13.39
CA ILE A 267 9.88 10.94 -12.49
C ILE A 267 8.40 11.29 -12.30
N TRP A 268 7.59 11.24 -13.36
CA TRP A 268 6.15 11.48 -13.27
C TRP A 268 5.45 10.43 -12.40
N PHE A 269 5.81 9.16 -12.58
CA PHE A 269 5.31 8.09 -11.71
C PHE A 269 5.68 8.36 -10.25
N SER A 270 6.93 8.72 -9.98
CA SER A 270 7.42 9.02 -8.63
C SER A 270 6.71 10.22 -7.99
N ILE A 271 6.48 11.31 -8.75
CA ILE A 271 5.74 12.49 -8.26
C ILE A 271 4.31 12.12 -7.87
N LYS A 272 3.62 11.34 -8.70
CA LYS A 272 2.24 10.93 -8.42
C LYS A 272 2.16 9.97 -7.22
N VAL A 273 3.13 9.06 -7.08
CA VAL A 273 3.27 8.20 -5.88
C VAL A 273 3.49 9.05 -4.63
N ILE A 274 4.40 10.03 -4.67
CA ILE A 274 4.65 10.96 -3.55
C ILE A 274 3.38 11.74 -3.20
N LEU A 275 2.59 12.17 -4.19
CA LEU A 275 1.32 12.84 -3.95
C LEU A 275 0.32 11.93 -3.21
N PHE A 276 0.19 10.66 -3.61
CA PHE A 276 -0.65 9.71 -2.87
C PHE A 276 -0.12 9.45 -1.46
N LEU A 277 1.19 9.29 -1.28
CA LEU A 277 1.80 9.14 0.04
C LEU A 277 1.55 10.37 0.92
N PHE A 278 1.62 11.57 0.35
CA PHE A 278 1.24 12.81 1.04
C PHE A 278 -0.24 12.80 1.44
N LEU A 279 -1.15 12.34 0.56
CA LEU A 279 -2.56 12.17 0.89
C LEU A 279 -2.76 11.16 2.03
N TYR A 280 -2.03 10.04 2.06
CA TYR A 280 -2.05 9.08 3.19
C TYR A 280 -1.72 9.78 4.51
N ILE A 281 -0.63 10.57 4.54
CA ILE A 281 -0.19 11.26 5.76
C ILE A 281 -1.19 12.36 6.15
N TRP A 282 -1.71 13.09 5.17
CA TRP A 282 -2.65 14.19 5.41
C TRP A 282 -3.98 13.68 5.97
N VAL A 283 -4.53 12.60 5.40
CA VAL A 283 -5.76 11.95 5.89
C VAL A 283 -5.57 11.45 7.33
N ARG A 284 -4.42 10.87 7.65
CA ARG A 284 -4.08 10.48 9.03
C ARG A 284 -4.08 11.67 10.00
N ALA A 285 -3.62 12.84 9.56
CA ALA A 285 -3.55 14.03 10.41
C ALA A 285 -4.91 14.75 10.56
N ALA A 286 -5.81 14.59 9.59
CA ALA A 286 -7.06 15.34 9.53
C ALA A 286 -8.27 14.63 10.16
N PHE A 287 -8.34 13.29 10.09
CA PHE A 287 -9.55 12.54 10.46
C PHE A 287 -9.42 11.77 11.78
N PRO A 288 -10.51 11.70 12.57
CA PRO A 288 -10.57 10.82 13.73
C PRO A 288 -10.65 9.35 13.30
N ARG A 289 -10.29 8.45 14.21
CA ARG A 289 -10.37 7.00 13.98
C ARG A 289 -11.83 6.52 13.94
N TYR A 290 -12.10 5.52 13.11
CA TYR A 290 -13.38 4.80 13.11
C TYR A 290 -13.38 3.64 14.11
N ARG A 291 -14.54 3.38 14.71
CA ARG A 291 -14.78 2.16 15.49
C ARG A 291 -14.91 0.94 14.58
N TYR A 292 -14.48 -0.23 15.03
CA TYR A 292 -14.52 -1.50 14.28
C TYR A 292 -15.88 -1.78 13.63
N ASP A 293 -16.97 -1.64 14.40
CA ASP A 293 -18.33 -1.91 13.93
C ASP A 293 -18.75 -0.97 12.79
N GLN A 294 -18.34 0.31 12.87
CA GLN A 294 -18.62 1.31 11.85
C GLN A 294 -17.77 1.06 10.60
N LEU A 295 -16.51 0.69 10.77
CA LEU A 295 -15.60 0.34 9.69
C LEU A 295 -16.12 -0.86 8.89
N MET A 296 -16.51 -1.94 9.57
CA MET A 296 -17.10 -3.11 8.92
C MET A 296 -18.43 -2.78 8.24
N GLY A 297 -19.24 -1.94 8.88
CA GLY A 297 -20.46 -1.40 8.31
C GLY A 297 -20.22 -0.61 7.03
N LEU A 298 -19.19 0.23 7.00
CA LEU A 298 -18.81 1.05 5.85
C LEU A 298 -18.37 0.16 4.66
N GLY A 299 -17.53 -0.84 4.90
CA GLY A 299 -17.13 -1.81 3.88
C GLY A 299 -18.32 -2.55 3.26
N ARG A 300 -19.15 -3.17 4.10
CA ARG A 300 -20.25 -4.04 3.62
C ARG A 300 -21.49 -3.29 3.14
N LYS A 301 -21.89 -2.19 3.80
CA LYS A 301 -23.13 -1.46 3.49
C LYS A 301 -22.94 -0.32 2.51
N VAL A 302 -21.74 0.26 2.41
CA VAL A 302 -21.49 1.43 1.55
C VAL A 302 -20.60 1.05 0.37
N PHE A 303 -19.37 0.57 0.61
CA PHE A 303 -18.43 0.31 -0.48
C PHE A 303 -18.84 -0.84 -1.38
N LEU A 304 -19.31 -1.95 -0.82
CA LEU A 304 -19.68 -3.11 -1.63
C LEU A 304 -20.87 -2.82 -2.57
N PRO A 305 -22.00 -2.22 -2.12
CA PRO A 305 -23.07 -1.84 -3.05
C PRO A 305 -22.66 -0.76 -4.05
N LEU A 306 -21.86 0.23 -3.63
CA LEU A 306 -21.49 1.36 -4.49
C LEU A 306 -20.47 0.95 -5.56
N SER A 307 -19.51 0.09 -5.22
CA SER A 307 -18.59 -0.50 -6.19
C SER A 307 -19.32 -1.39 -7.19
N LEU A 308 -20.25 -2.24 -6.74
CA LEU A 308 -21.03 -3.10 -7.62
C LEU A 308 -21.95 -2.28 -8.55
N ALA A 309 -22.60 -1.23 -8.04
CA ALA A 309 -23.38 -0.31 -8.84
C ALA A 309 -22.52 0.39 -9.92
N ARG A 310 -21.27 0.72 -9.60
CA ARG A 310 -20.32 1.31 -10.57
C ARG A 310 -19.89 0.32 -11.64
N VAL A 311 -19.66 -0.94 -11.31
CA VAL A 311 -19.37 -2.00 -12.30
C VAL A 311 -20.53 -2.10 -13.31
N VAL A 312 -21.77 -2.16 -12.83
CA VAL A 312 -22.96 -2.25 -13.69
C VAL A 312 -23.16 -0.98 -14.52
N ALA A 313 -22.97 0.20 -13.93
CA ALA A 313 -23.12 1.46 -14.65
C ALA A 313 -22.07 1.60 -15.76
N VAL A 314 -20.79 1.30 -15.47
CA VAL A 314 -19.71 1.42 -16.46
C VAL A 314 -19.87 0.39 -17.57
N SER A 315 -20.18 -0.87 -17.24
CA SER A 315 -20.46 -1.88 -18.27
C SER A 315 -21.67 -1.50 -19.14
N GLY A 316 -22.76 -1.02 -18.54
CA GLY A 316 -23.94 -0.56 -19.29
C GLY A 316 -23.62 0.56 -20.28
N VAL A 317 -22.95 1.61 -19.81
CA VAL A 317 -22.58 2.76 -20.67
C VAL A 317 -21.65 2.31 -21.79
N SER A 318 -20.61 1.53 -21.49
CA SER A 318 -19.63 1.07 -22.47
C SER A 318 -20.18 0.06 -23.49
N VAL A 319 -21.31 -0.60 -23.21
CA VAL A 319 -22.03 -1.45 -24.18
C VAL A 319 -22.99 -0.62 -25.05
N THR A 320 -23.66 0.38 -24.47
CA THR A 320 -24.62 1.22 -25.21
C THR A 320 -23.96 2.10 -26.26
N PHE A 321 -22.80 2.67 -25.93
CA PHE A 321 -21.94 3.36 -26.88
C PHE A 321 -20.86 2.37 -27.34
N PRO A 322 -20.44 2.33 -28.61
CA PRO A 322 -19.38 1.45 -29.10
C PRO A 322 -18.00 1.95 -28.61
N TRP A 323 -17.81 1.98 -27.30
CA TRP A 323 -16.62 2.48 -26.59
C TRP A 323 -15.85 1.35 -25.89
N LEU A 324 -16.36 0.11 -25.93
CA LEU A 324 -15.60 -1.07 -25.54
C LEU A 324 -14.41 -1.26 -26.51
N PRO A 325 -13.18 -1.44 -25.98
CA PRO A 325 -11.98 -1.69 -26.78
C PRO A 325 -11.93 -3.08 -27.40
#